data_AF-A0A804JW48-F1
#
_entry.id   AF-A0A804JW48-F1
#
_cell.length_a   1.000
_cell.length_b   1.000
_cell.length_c   1.000
_cell.angle_alpha   90.00
_cell.angle_beta   90.00
_cell.angle_gamma   90.00
#
_symmetry.space_group_name_H-M   'P 1'
#
loop_
_entity.id
_entity.type
_entity.pdbx_description
1 polymer ?
#
loop_
_entity_poly.entity_id
_entity_poly.type
_entity_poly.pdbx_seq_one_letter_code
_entity_poly.pdbx_strand_id
1 'polypeptide(L)'
;MATRRLFALRPARLLSLPPSAPRCRQGPAQHCRGLAASTLIKGSKKKQKEASKPTTSPSPDRLKKRTRSGAKFDRGLYRRYADPARGHVPVMLGEVLDAFGTLHLRSFVDCTLGVAGHSAAIIEAHRELELYVGMDVDPAVHDEARARIERLLAEDSRGSSLEAYTHVRNFKYIKSVLGGVDENLLDVGVNGILMDLGMSSMQVDDSGRGFSVLSDGPLDMRMNPQASLTAEDILNSWPESEVGKILRDYGEESNWHFLQKQIVKARASVGLHSTSDLVDLVRRASGRSGGREGWIKTATRVFQALRIAVNDELKTLEDALYACFDCLSSGGRLVVISFHSLEDRIVKQTFLDMIEKPKGDDDKGEISSGLSLLATESEAETWSKNRVQGRQGIVLTKRPITPTKEEEKLNRRCRSAKLRVLQKI
;
A
#
# COMPACT_ATOMS: atom_id res chain seq x y z
N MET A 1 20.67 -6.09 46.98
CA MET A 1 21.89 -5.45 46.46
C MET A 1 22.33 -6.21 45.22
N ALA A 2 22.04 -5.68 44.03
CA ALA A 2 22.45 -6.26 42.76
C ALA A 2 22.93 -5.13 41.83
N THR A 3 24.15 -5.30 41.36
CA THR A 3 25.05 -4.33 40.74
C THR A 3 24.65 -3.92 39.32
N ARG A 4 24.43 -2.61 39.14
CA ARG A 4 24.41 -1.92 37.83
C ARG A 4 25.82 -1.91 37.23
N ARG A 5 25.98 -2.35 35.98
CA ARG A 5 27.16 -2.05 35.15
C ARG A 5 26.75 -1.13 34.00
N LEU A 6 27.22 0.11 34.09
CA LEU A 6 27.24 1.11 33.02
C LEU A 6 28.32 0.74 32.01
N PHE A 7 27.98 0.70 30.71
CA PHE A 7 28.96 0.70 29.63
C PHE A 7 29.06 2.11 29.05
N ALA A 8 30.25 2.69 29.17
CA ALA A 8 30.62 3.99 28.62
C ALA A 8 30.99 3.86 27.14
N LEU A 9 30.38 4.71 26.30
CA LEU A 9 30.70 4.88 24.89
C LEU A 9 31.91 5.82 24.74
N ARG A 10 32.95 5.39 24.03
CA ARG A 10 34.04 6.26 23.54
C ARG A 10 33.79 6.64 22.07
N PRO A 11 34.03 7.90 21.65
CA PRO A 11 33.84 8.33 20.27
C PRO A 11 35.10 8.06 19.44
N ALA A 12 34.94 7.58 18.20
CA ALA A 12 36.04 7.43 17.27
C ALA A 12 35.74 8.07 15.90
N ARG A 13 36.34 9.26 15.74
CA ARG A 13 37.06 9.78 14.55
C ARG A 13 36.34 9.84 13.19
N LEU A 14 36.00 11.08 12.82
CA LEU A 14 35.89 11.55 11.43
C LEU A 14 37.18 11.26 10.66
N LEU A 15 37.06 10.66 9.47
CA LEU A 15 38.10 10.61 8.46
C LEU A 15 37.83 11.68 7.40
N SER A 16 38.78 12.60 7.28
CA SER A 16 38.89 13.68 6.32
C SER A 16 39.20 13.17 4.91
N LEU A 17 38.51 13.70 3.89
CA LEU A 17 38.84 13.54 2.47
C LEU A 17 40.07 14.41 2.09
N PRO A 18 40.96 13.95 1.19
CA PRO A 18 42.07 14.76 0.71
C PRO A 18 41.66 15.66 -0.49
N PRO A 19 42.42 16.74 -0.77
CA PRO A 19 42.07 17.76 -1.75
C PRO A 19 42.63 17.50 -3.16
N SER A 20 42.16 18.37 -4.06
CA SER A 20 42.25 18.50 -5.52
C SER A 20 43.63 18.60 -6.19
N ALA A 21 43.67 18.32 -7.50
CA ALA A 21 44.66 18.84 -8.45
C ALA A 21 44.13 18.89 -9.91
N PRO A 22 44.70 19.72 -10.82
CA PRO A 22 43.92 20.50 -11.81
C PRO A 22 44.32 20.37 -13.30
N ARG A 23 43.47 20.97 -14.17
CA ARG A 23 43.70 21.66 -15.48
C ARG A 23 44.36 20.95 -16.69
N CYS A 24 43.70 21.08 -17.85
CA CYS A 24 44.27 21.59 -19.13
C CYS A 24 43.10 21.87 -20.13
N ARG A 25 42.61 23.11 -20.33
CA ARG A 25 42.94 24.16 -21.34
C ARG A 25 42.87 23.80 -22.83
N GLN A 26 41.91 24.47 -23.51
CA GLN A 26 41.96 25.19 -24.82
C GLN A 26 42.29 24.37 -26.09
N GLY A 27 41.64 24.53 -27.26
CA GLY A 27 40.77 25.56 -27.84
C GLY A 27 40.23 25.09 -29.22
N PRO A 28 40.01 25.94 -30.23
CA PRO A 28 38.64 26.38 -30.62
C PRO A 28 38.29 26.24 -32.12
N ALA A 29 37.14 26.86 -32.50
CA ALA A 29 36.70 27.30 -33.84
C ALA A 29 35.97 26.23 -34.69
N GLN A 30 34.94 26.51 -35.51
CA GLN A 30 34.35 27.76 -36.02
C GLN A 30 32.98 27.44 -36.69
N HIS A 31 32.19 28.50 -36.86
CA HIS A 31 30.98 28.69 -37.69
C HIS A 31 30.74 27.80 -38.92
N CYS A 32 29.46 27.54 -39.24
CA CYS A 32 28.81 28.14 -40.43
C CYS A 32 27.28 27.93 -40.47
N ARG A 33 26.59 28.96 -40.99
CA ARG A 33 25.15 29.09 -41.25
C ARG A 33 24.78 28.56 -42.65
N GLY A 34 23.50 28.25 -42.86
CA GLY A 34 22.82 28.22 -44.17
C GLY A 34 21.59 27.29 -44.13
N LEU A 35 20.32 27.74 -44.03
CA LEU A 35 19.41 28.40 -44.98
C LEU A 35 18.98 27.59 -46.24
N ALA A 36 17.65 27.57 -46.44
CA ALA A 36 16.83 27.25 -47.62
C ALA A 36 16.76 25.77 -48.07
N ALA A 37 15.60 25.07 -48.07
CA ALA A 37 14.34 25.24 -48.81
C ALA A 37 14.45 24.97 -50.32
N SER A 38 13.82 23.87 -50.80
CA SER A 38 12.86 23.82 -51.93
C SER A 38 12.71 22.43 -52.59
N THR A 39 11.50 21.86 -52.48
CA THR A 39 10.59 21.37 -53.54
C THR A 39 10.90 20.14 -54.46
N LEU A 40 9.81 19.38 -54.71
CA LEU A 40 9.49 18.44 -55.81
C LEU A 40 9.99 16.99 -55.59
N ILE A 41 9.26 15.88 -55.83
CA ILE A 41 8.28 15.50 -56.85
C ILE A 41 7.35 14.38 -56.30
N LYS A 42 6.07 14.39 -56.70
CA LYS A 42 5.08 13.30 -56.51
C LYS A 42 5.45 12.06 -57.33
N GLY A 43 5.46 10.88 -56.71
CA GLY A 43 5.56 9.59 -57.38
C GLY A 43 4.71 8.53 -56.67
N SER A 44 3.48 8.36 -57.12
CA SER A 44 2.53 7.34 -56.64
C SER A 44 2.94 5.95 -57.12
N LYS A 45 3.31 5.03 -56.21
CA LYS A 45 3.19 3.58 -56.43
C LYS A 45 2.73 2.86 -55.16
N LYS A 46 1.52 2.29 -55.26
CA LYS A 46 0.94 1.28 -54.37
C LYS A 46 1.98 0.20 -54.03
N LYS A 47 2.22 -0.04 -52.75
CA LYS A 47 2.76 -1.31 -52.25
C LYS A 47 1.93 -1.76 -51.04
N GLN A 48 1.69 -3.05 -51.00
CA GLN A 48 0.67 -3.76 -50.24
C GLN A 48 0.79 -3.54 -48.73
N LYS A 49 -0.39 -3.45 -48.08
CA LYS A 49 -0.55 -3.54 -46.63
C LYS A 49 -0.21 -4.96 -46.16
N GLU A 50 0.93 -5.13 -45.50
CA GLU A 50 1.03 -6.14 -44.44
C GLU A 50 0.45 -5.52 -43.17
N ALA A 51 -0.59 -6.18 -42.64
CA ALA A 51 -1.27 -5.76 -41.43
C ALA A 51 -0.38 -6.00 -40.21
N SER A 52 0.33 -4.97 -39.76
CA SER A 52 0.85 -4.92 -38.40
C SER A 52 -0.35 -4.91 -37.44
N LYS A 53 -0.46 -5.95 -36.60
CA LYS A 53 -1.42 -5.98 -35.49
C LYS A 53 -1.14 -4.77 -34.59
N PRO A 54 -2.10 -3.86 -34.37
CA PRO A 54 -1.90 -2.83 -33.39
C PRO A 54 -2.00 -3.47 -32.00
N THR A 55 -0.88 -3.50 -31.28
CA THR A 55 -0.84 -3.68 -29.82
C THR A 55 -1.58 -2.53 -29.17
N THR A 56 -2.91 -2.62 -29.17
CA THR A 56 -3.78 -1.70 -28.47
C THR A 56 -3.80 -2.11 -27.00
N SER A 57 -3.08 -1.34 -26.17
CA SER A 57 -3.25 -1.41 -24.73
C SER A 57 -4.73 -1.17 -24.42
N PRO A 58 -5.40 -2.05 -23.67
CA PRO A 58 -6.83 -1.91 -23.40
C PRO A 58 -7.12 -0.60 -22.67
N SER A 59 -8.24 0.05 -23.00
CA SER A 59 -8.63 1.29 -22.34
C SER A 59 -8.85 1.08 -20.82
N PRO A 60 -8.61 2.12 -19.98
CA PRO A 60 -8.77 2.00 -18.53
C PRO A 60 -10.15 1.49 -18.09
N ASP A 61 -11.22 1.87 -18.80
CA ASP A 61 -12.59 1.39 -18.49
C ASP A 61 -12.79 -0.10 -18.86
N ARG A 62 -12.17 -0.57 -19.95
CA ARG A 62 -12.15 -2.01 -20.28
C ARG A 62 -11.29 -2.81 -19.30
N LEU A 63 -10.18 -2.26 -18.81
CA LEU A 63 -9.37 -2.87 -17.76
C LEU A 63 -10.16 -3.00 -16.46
N LYS A 64 -10.81 -1.92 -16.00
CA LYS A 64 -11.68 -1.92 -14.80
C LYS A 64 -12.81 -2.94 -14.90
N LYS A 65 -13.49 -3.04 -16.05
CA LYS A 65 -14.53 -4.06 -16.25
C LYS A 65 -14.01 -5.50 -16.14
N ARG A 66 -12.73 -5.74 -16.46
CA ARG A 66 -12.09 -7.08 -16.37
C ARG A 66 -11.53 -7.39 -14.98
N THR A 67 -11.33 -6.38 -14.13
CA THR A 67 -10.82 -6.54 -12.75
C THR A 67 -11.90 -6.43 -11.70
N ARG A 68 -13.09 -5.94 -12.04
CA ARG A 68 -14.21 -5.88 -11.10
C ARG A 68 -14.58 -7.26 -10.61
N SER A 69 -14.90 -7.32 -9.31
CA SER A 69 -15.52 -8.49 -8.70
C SER A 69 -16.71 -8.96 -9.54
N GLY A 70 -16.73 -10.26 -9.82
CA GLY A 70 -17.86 -10.94 -10.47
C GLY A 70 -18.94 -11.36 -9.47
N ALA A 71 -18.70 -11.21 -8.16
CA ALA A 71 -19.67 -11.52 -7.13
C ALA A 71 -20.83 -10.51 -7.16
N LYS A 72 -22.03 -10.97 -6.79
CA LYS A 72 -23.16 -10.08 -6.58
C LYS A 72 -22.90 -9.27 -5.31
N PHE A 73 -23.04 -7.96 -5.38
CA PHE A 73 -22.91 -7.10 -4.21
C PHE A 73 -24.01 -7.41 -3.17
N ASP A 74 -23.60 -7.84 -1.98
CA ASP A 74 -24.53 -8.18 -0.90
C ASP A 74 -24.88 -6.93 -0.06
N ARG A 75 -26.06 -6.38 -0.31
CA ARG A 75 -26.61 -5.24 0.44
C ARG A 75 -26.94 -5.57 1.89
N GLY A 76 -27.28 -6.82 2.20
CA GLY A 76 -27.57 -7.27 3.56
C GLY A 76 -26.29 -7.32 4.39
N LEU A 77 -25.23 -7.90 3.84
CA LEU A 77 -23.88 -7.89 4.42
C LEU A 77 -23.39 -6.45 4.64
N TYR A 78 -23.51 -5.61 3.62
CA TYR A 78 -23.13 -4.19 3.71
C TYR A 78 -23.85 -3.47 4.86
N ARG A 79 -25.16 -3.68 5.01
CA ARG A 79 -25.95 -3.04 6.07
C ARG A 79 -25.61 -3.59 7.46
N ARG A 80 -25.31 -4.89 7.58
CA ARG A 80 -24.97 -5.53 8.86
C ARG A 80 -23.69 -4.95 9.46
N TYR A 81 -22.66 -4.78 8.63
CA TYR A 81 -21.35 -4.29 9.06
C TYR A 81 -21.15 -2.78 8.85
N ALA A 82 -22.19 -2.07 8.40
CA ALA A 82 -22.20 -0.62 8.43
C ALA A 82 -22.23 -0.18 9.89
N ASP A 83 -21.16 0.50 10.31
CA ASP A 83 -21.15 1.20 11.59
C ASP A 83 -22.32 2.20 11.61
N PRO A 84 -23.35 2.03 12.45
CA PRO A 84 -24.53 2.90 12.47
C PRO A 84 -24.18 4.33 12.87
N ALA A 85 -23.12 4.52 13.66
CA ALA A 85 -22.69 5.83 14.13
C ALA A 85 -21.79 6.56 13.12
N ARG A 86 -21.06 5.83 12.27
CA ARG A 86 -20.05 6.40 11.36
C ARG A 86 -20.29 6.14 9.87
N GLY A 87 -21.29 5.33 9.52
CA GLY A 87 -21.63 4.96 8.14
C GLY A 87 -20.51 4.20 7.40
N HIS A 88 -19.56 3.61 8.11
CA HIS A 88 -18.39 2.96 7.54
C HIS A 88 -18.62 1.46 7.38
N VAL A 89 -18.34 0.93 6.19
CA VAL A 89 -18.32 -0.51 5.89
C VAL A 89 -16.90 -0.89 5.47
N PRO A 90 -16.34 -2.02 5.96
CA PRO A 90 -15.04 -2.51 5.52
C PRO A 90 -14.99 -2.67 4.00
N VAL A 91 -13.86 -2.28 3.40
CA VAL A 91 -13.70 -2.23 1.95
C VAL A 91 -13.64 -3.64 1.38
N MET A 92 -14.42 -3.95 0.36
CA MET A 92 -14.41 -5.28 -0.27
C MET A 92 -14.67 -6.43 0.71
N LEU A 93 -15.55 -6.20 1.70
CA LEU A 93 -15.82 -7.18 2.77
C LEU A 93 -16.23 -8.56 2.23
N GLY A 94 -17.11 -8.60 1.23
CA GLY A 94 -17.55 -9.86 0.63
C GLY A 94 -16.39 -10.61 -0.03
N GLU A 95 -15.55 -9.91 -0.78
CA GLU A 95 -14.37 -10.51 -1.42
C GLU A 95 -13.33 -11.00 -0.41
N VAL A 96 -13.19 -10.32 0.74
CA VAL A 96 -12.32 -10.78 1.83
C VAL A 96 -12.86 -12.07 2.45
N LEU A 97 -14.17 -12.13 2.75
CA LEU A 97 -14.79 -13.35 3.27
C LEU A 97 -14.68 -14.51 2.27
N ASP A 98 -14.93 -14.27 0.98
CA ASP A 98 -14.78 -15.26 -0.08
C ASP A 98 -13.33 -15.75 -0.22
N ALA A 99 -12.34 -14.86 0.01
CA ALA A 99 -10.93 -15.21 -0.06
C ALA A 99 -10.50 -16.19 1.04
N PHE A 100 -11.19 -16.21 2.19
CA PHE A 100 -10.92 -17.16 3.28
C PHE A 100 -11.95 -18.28 3.38
N GLY A 101 -13.12 -18.15 2.75
CA GLY A 101 -14.26 -19.06 2.93
C GLY A 101 -14.05 -20.52 2.54
N THR A 102 -13.04 -20.83 1.71
CA THR A 102 -12.70 -22.22 1.35
C THR A 102 -11.61 -22.84 2.24
N LEU A 103 -11.04 -22.06 3.17
CA LEU A 103 -10.07 -22.55 4.14
C LEU A 103 -10.77 -23.00 5.41
N HIS A 104 -10.24 -24.05 6.05
CA HIS A 104 -10.50 -24.32 7.45
C HIS A 104 -9.63 -23.35 8.28
N LEU A 105 -10.19 -22.18 8.58
CA LEU A 105 -9.44 -21.02 9.10
C LEU A 105 -9.34 -21.09 10.64
N ARG A 106 -8.42 -21.91 11.17
CA ARG A 106 -8.21 -22.02 12.63
C ARG A 106 -7.39 -20.87 13.22
N SER A 107 -6.57 -20.21 12.41
CA SER A 107 -5.78 -19.05 12.83
C SER A 107 -5.87 -17.91 11.82
N PHE A 108 -6.10 -16.70 12.31
CA PHE A 108 -6.23 -15.49 11.50
C PHE A 108 -5.48 -14.30 12.09
N VAL A 109 -4.76 -13.57 11.23
CA VAL A 109 -4.03 -12.36 11.60
C VAL A 109 -4.55 -11.17 10.78
N ASP A 110 -5.01 -10.12 11.45
CA ASP A 110 -5.31 -8.83 10.83
C ASP A 110 -4.17 -7.84 11.14
N CYS A 111 -3.32 -7.60 10.14
CA CYS A 111 -2.16 -6.73 10.26
C CYS A 111 -2.50 -5.23 10.29
N THR A 112 -3.76 -4.89 10.01
CA THR A 112 -4.25 -3.51 9.82
C THR A 112 -5.61 -3.41 10.46
N LEU A 113 -5.65 -3.74 11.75
CA LEU A 113 -6.86 -3.99 12.52
C LEU A 113 -7.92 -2.89 12.34
N GLY A 114 -7.50 -1.63 12.28
CA GLY A 114 -8.42 -0.52 12.12
C GLY A 114 -9.47 -0.55 13.23
N VAL A 115 -10.73 -0.32 12.90
CA VAL A 115 -11.87 -0.45 13.84
C VAL A 115 -12.43 -1.89 13.95
N ALA A 116 -11.59 -2.89 13.66
CA ALA A 116 -11.89 -4.33 13.66
C ALA A 116 -13.08 -4.74 12.77
N GLY A 117 -13.31 -4.02 11.67
CA GLY A 117 -14.45 -4.28 10.79
C GLY A 117 -14.35 -5.60 10.02
N HIS A 118 -13.20 -5.85 9.37
CA HIS A 118 -12.92 -7.13 8.72
C HIS A 118 -12.78 -8.26 9.73
N SER A 119 -12.03 -8.01 10.80
CA SER A 119 -11.82 -8.96 11.90
C SER A 119 -13.13 -9.47 12.51
N ALA A 120 -14.08 -8.58 12.84
CA ALA A 120 -15.38 -8.99 13.38
C ALA A 120 -16.14 -9.90 12.41
N ALA A 121 -16.16 -9.57 11.11
CA ALA A 121 -16.83 -10.39 10.12
C ALA A 121 -16.17 -11.76 9.92
N ILE A 122 -14.83 -11.84 9.98
CA ILE A 122 -14.09 -13.09 9.90
C ILE A 122 -14.39 -13.99 11.11
N ILE A 123 -14.35 -13.45 12.33
CA ILE A 123 -14.66 -14.18 13.56
C ILE A 123 -16.11 -14.72 13.54
N GLU A 124 -17.05 -13.93 13.03
CA GLU A 124 -18.45 -14.36 12.90
C GLU A 124 -18.65 -15.43 11.82
N ALA A 125 -17.91 -15.35 10.71
CA ALA A 125 -18.03 -16.27 9.59
C ALA A 125 -17.33 -17.62 9.84
N HIS A 126 -16.22 -17.61 10.57
CA HIS A 126 -15.38 -18.77 10.83
C HIS A 126 -15.49 -19.19 12.29
N ARG A 127 -16.47 -20.05 12.59
CA ARG A 127 -16.74 -20.50 13.96
C ARG A 127 -15.75 -21.56 14.45
N GLU A 128 -14.98 -22.11 13.52
CA GLU A 128 -13.82 -22.97 13.74
C GLU A 128 -12.53 -22.21 14.10
N LEU A 129 -12.56 -20.87 14.13
CA LEU A 129 -11.40 -20.06 14.48
C LEU A 129 -11.00 -20.30 15.94
N GLU A 130 -9.74 -20.66 16.16
CA GLU A 130 -9.15 -20.97 17.47
C GLU A 130 -8.20 -19.86 17.93
N LEU A 131 -7.53 -19.20 16.99
CA LEU A 131 -6.58 -18.12 17.26
C LEU A 131 -6.85 -16.90 16.37
N TYR A 132 -6.93 -15.74 17.01
CA TYR A 132 -7.03 -14.44 16.35
C TYR A 132 -5.95 -13.48 16.87
N VAL A 133 -5.25 -12.80 15.95
CA VAL A 133 -4.28 -11.76 16.28
C VAL A 133 -4.55 -10.51 15.46
N GLY A 134 -4.82 -9.38 16.13
CA GLY A 134 -5.00 -8.07 15.51
C GLY A 134 -3.83 -7.13 15.81
N MET A 135 -3.37 -6.38 14.81
CA MET A 135 -2.29 -5.40 14.97
C MET A 135 -2.68 -4.04 14.37
N ASP A 136 -2.40 -2.96 15.09
CA ASP A 136 -2.45 -1.59 14.55
C ASP A 136 -1.32 -0.75 15.13
N VAL A 137 -0.90 0.28 14.41
CA VAL A 137 0.12 1.24 14.89
C VAL A 137 -0.47 2.35 15.73
N ASP A 138 -1.77 2.60 15.61
CA ASP A 138 -2.48 3.70 16.24
C ASP A 138 -3.17 3.25 17.54
N PRO A 139 -2.72 3.72 18.72
CA PRO A 139 -3.29 3.32 20.00
C PRO A 139 -4.80 3.60 20.11
N ALA A 140 -5.27 4.75 19.60
CA ALA A 140 -6.66 5.16 19.75
C ALA A 140 -7.60 4.31 18.87
N VAL A 141 -7.13 3.95 17.67
CA VAL A 141 -7.86 3.03 16.77
C VAL A 141 -7.88 1.63 17.37
N HIS A 142 -6.74 1.17 17.90
CA HIS A 142 -6.59 -0.12 18.55
C HIS A 142 -7.48 -0.26 19.81
N ASP A 143 -7.63 0.78 20.62
CA ASP A 143 -8.52 0.75 21.80
C ASP A 143 -9.99 0.50 21.40
N GLU A 144 -10.48 1.19 20.37
CA GLU A 144 -11.83 0.98 19.81
C GLU A 144 -11.98 -0.44 19.25
N ALA A 145 -10.97 -0.90 18.51
CA ALA A 145 -10.95 -2.22 17.90
C ALA A 145 -11.02 -3.33 18.97
N ARG A 146 -10.21 -3.21 20.03
CA ARG A 146 -10.18 -4.15 21.14
C ARG A 146 -11.55 -4.23 21.82
N ALA A 147 -12.16 -3.08 22.13
CA ALA A 147 -13.47 -3.03 22.75
C ALA A 147 -14.55 -3.71 21.87
N ARG A 148 -14.45 -3.56 20.54
CA ARG A 148 -15.34 -4.24 19.60
C ARG A 148 -15.14 -5.75 19.60
N ILE A 149 -13.90 -6.23 19.58
CA ILE A 149 -13.58 -7.66 19.63
C ILE A 149 -14.04 -8.26 20.97
N GLU A 150 -13.73 -7.63 22.09
CA GLU A 150 -14.16 -8.08 23.43
C GLU A 150 -15.69 -8.20 23.53
N ARG A 151 -16.43 -7.20 23.00
CA ARG A 151 -17.91 -7.26 22.95
C ARG A 151 -18.41 -8.42 22.11
N LEU A 152 -17.82 -8.62 20.93
CA LEU A 152 -18.17 -9.72 20.03
C LEU A 152 -17.98 -11.08 20.71
N LEU A 153 -16.88 -11.25 21.46
CA LEU A 153 -16.58 -12.49 22.18
C LEU A 153 -17.50 -12.68 23.40
N ALA A 154 -17.85 -11.61 24.10
CA ALA A 154 -18.78 -11.66 25.23
C ALA A 154 -20.22 -12.03 24.81
N GLU A 155 -20.63 -11.58 23.62
CA GLU A 155 -21.94 -11.90 23.04
C GLU A 155 -21.99 -13.30 22.40
N ASP A 156 -20.84 -13.95 22.17
CA ASP A 156 -20.78 -15.28 21.60
C ASP A 156 -21.14 -16.35 22.64
N SER A 157 -22.44 -16.51 22.86
CA SER A 157 -23.09 -17.54 23.68
C SER A 157 -22.79 -18.98 23.27
N ARG A 158 -22.00 -19.20 22.21
CA ARG A 158 -21.71 -20.53 21.64
C ARG A 158 -20.39 -21.13 22.13
N GLY A 159 -19.70 -20.47 23.07
CA GLY A 159 -18.56 -21.05 23.79
C GLY A 159 -17.31 -21.26 22.95
N SER A 160 -17.01 -20.36 21.99
CA SER A 160 -15.78 -20.48 21.21
C SER A 160 -14.56 -20.36 22.14
N SER A 161 -13.66 -21.33 22.10
CA SER A 161 -12.34 -21.29 22.73
C SER A 161 -11.37 -20.36 21.99
N LEU A 162 -11.89 -19.33 21.31
CA LEU A 162 -11.08 -18.42 20.50
C LEU A 162 -10.15 -17.61 21.41
N GLU A 163 -8.86 -17.81 21.25
CA GLU A 163 -7.85 -16.96 21.85
C GLU A 163 -7.66 -15.71 20.97
N ALA A 164 -7.89 -14.53 21.53
CA ALA A 164 -7.83 -13.27 20.82
C ALA A 164 -6.78 -12.34 21.42
N TYR A 165 -5.79 -11.97 20.62
CA TYR A 165 -4.73 -11.04 21.00
C TYR A 165 -4.79 -9.79 20.13
N THR A 166 -4.62 -8.61 20.75
CA THR A 166 -4.52 -7.34 20.01
C THR A 166 -3.28 -6.58 20.44
N HIS A 167 -2.54 -6.03 19.48
CA HIS A 167 -1.25 -5.37 19.72
C HIS A 167 -1.17 -4.00 19.06
N VAL A 168 -0.72 -2.99 19.83
CA VAL A 168 -0.26 -1.71 19.29
C VAL A 168 1.15 -1.87 18.71
N ARG A 169 1.24 -2.42 17.50
CA ARG A 169 2.49 -2.75 16.82
C ARG A 169 2.33 -2.60 15.31
N ASN A 170 3.40 -2.15 14.66
CA ASN A 170 3.47 -2.15 13.20
C ASN A 170 3.56 -3.58 12.67
N PHE A 171 2.81 -3.87 11.61
CA PHE A 171 2.76 -5.19 10.98
C PHE A 171 4.11 -5.73 10.51
N LYS A 172 5.13 -4.89 10.30
CA LYS A 172 6.50 -5.36 10.02
C LYS A 172 7.08 -6.24 11.12
N TYR A 173 6.50 -6.19 12.32
CA TYR A 173 6.89 -7.00 13.48
C TYR A 173 6.03 -8.27 13.64
N ILE A 174 5.26 -8.69 12.63
CA ILE A 174 4.38 -9.87 12.70
C ILE A 174 5.08 -11.12 13.27
N LYS A 175 6.31 -11.42 12.84
CA LYS A 175 7.09 -12.56 13.37
C LYS A 175 7.31 -12.47 14.87
N SER A 176 7.69 -11.29 15.36
CA SER A 176 7.92 -11.08 16.79
C SER A 176 6.62 -11.14 17.59
N VAL A 177 5.50 -10.70 17.01
CA VAL A 177 4.19 -10.77 17.66
C VAL A 177 3.72 -12.23 17.75
N LEU A 178 3.75 -12.97 16.64
CA LEU A 178 3.34 -14.37 16.63
C LEU A 178 4.20 -15.23 17.54
N GLY A 179 5.52 -15.08 17.51
CA GLY A 179 6.41 -15.82 18.42
C GLY A 179 6.22 -15.45 19.89
N GLY A 180 5.69 -14.26 20.20
CA GLY A 180 5.33 -13.87 21.56
C GLY A 180 3.97 -14.38 22.03
N VAL A 181 3.09 -14.76 21.09
CA VAL A 181 1.81 -15.43 21.37
C VAL A 181 2.04 -16.92 21.59
N ASP A 182 2.71 -17.57 20.64
CA ASP A 182 3.14 -18.97 20.72
C ASP A 182 4.33 -19.17 19.77
N GLU A 183 5.48 -19.58 20.32
CA GLU A 183 6.71 -19.80 19.56
C GLU A 183 6.52 -20.81 18.42
N ASN A 184 5.62 -21.79 18.57
CA ASN A 184 5.36 -22.81 17.56
C ASN A 184 4.70 -22.23 16.29
N LEU A 185 4.03 -21.07 16.38
CA LEU A 185 3.38 -20.42 15.22
C LEU A 185 4.37 -20.00 14.13
N LEU A 186 5.65 -19.85 14.47
CA LEU A 186 6.69 -19.55 13.48
C LEU A 186 7.07 -20.77 12.64
N ASP A 187 6.83 -21.98 13.15
CA ASP A 187 7.10 -23.24 12.46
C ASP A 187 5.85 -23.77 11.74
N VAL A 188 4.71 -23.82 12.44
CA VAL A 188 3.45 -24.35 11.87
C VAL A 188 2.76 -23.34 10.93
N GLY A 189 2.94 -22.05 11.20
CA GLY A 189 2.32 -20.95 10.48
C GLY A 189 0.84 -20.74 10.78
N VAL A 190 0.30 -19.63 10.28
CA VAL A 190 -1.12 -19.25 10.39
C VAL A 190 -1.87 -19.47 9.09
N ASN A 191 -3.19 -19.71 9.17
CA ASN A 191 -4.01 -20.07 8.02
C ASN A 191 -4.40 -18.85 7.16
N GLY A 192 -4.61 -17.70 7.79
CA GLY A 192 -4.97 -16.47 7.07
C GLY A 192 -4.30 -15.23 7.62
N ILE A 193 -3.86 -14.37 6.72
CA ILE A 193 -3.33 -13.04 7.04
C ILE A 193 -4.03 -12.02 6.13
N LEU A 194 -4.53 -10.93 6.72
CA LEU A 194 -5.11 -9.79 6.02
C LEU A 194 -4.24 -8.53 6.21
N MET A 195 -4.05 -7.77 5.13
CA MET A 195 -3.51 -6.41 5.16
C MET A 195 -4.42 -5.47 4.34
N ASP A 196 -5.24 -4.67 5.00
CA ASP A 196 -6.02 -3.56 4.44
C ASP A 196 -5.21 -2.25 4.57
N LEU A 197 -4.46 -1.92 3.54
CA LEU A 197 -3.45 -0.85 3.59
C LEU A 197 -4.09 0.55 3.63
N GLY A 198 -3.32 1.54 4.06
CA GLY A 198 -3.75 2.94 4.06
C GLY A 198 -4.19 3.43 5.43
N MET A 199 -5.20 4.31 5.46
CA MET A 199 -5.59 5.07 6.65
C MET A 199 -6.96 4.65 7.13
N SER A 200 -7.16 4.60 8.45
CA SER A 200 -8.47 4.36 9.04
C SER A 200 -9.39 5.59 8.88
N SER A 201 -10.71 5.38 8.99
CA SER A 201 -11.70 6.47 9.08
C SER A 201 -11.29 7.49 10.13
N MET A 202 -10.92 6.99 11.31
CA MET A 202 -10.70 7.81 12.49
C MET A 202 -9.53 8.76 12.27
N GLN A 203 -8.51 8.32 11.54
CA GLN A 203 -7.37 9.16 11.18
C GLN A 203 -7.73 10.25 10.18
N VAL A 204 -8.59 9.96 9.20
CA VAL A 204 -8.97 10.94 8.16
C VAL A 204 -10.03 11.93 8.67
N ASP A 205 -10.96 11.44 9.50
CA ASP A 205 -12.10 12.21 10.01
C ASP A 205 -11.69 13.12 11.20
N ASP A 206 -10.63 12.77 11.93
CA ASP A 206 -10.00 13.64 12.94
C ASP A 206 -9.02 14.62 12.27
N SER A 207 -9.43 15.88 12.16
CA SER A 207 -8.60 16.91 11.55
C SER A 207 -7.32 17.19 12.34
N GLY A 208 -7.29 16.90 13.65
CA GLY A 208 -6.10 16.99 14.50
C GLY A 208 -4.96 16.06 14.08
N ARG A 209 -5.24 15.05 13.24
CA ARG A 209 -4.24 14.11 12.70
C ARG A 209 -3.57 14.59 11.41
N GLY A 210 -4.11 15.60 10.74
CA GLY A 210 -3.49 16.21 9.57
C GLY A 210 -3.56 15.41 8.26
N PHE A 211 -4.35 14.34 8.19
CA PHE A 211 -4.48 13.53 6.96
C PHE A 211 -5.47 14.10 5.94
N SER A 212 -6.40 14.95 6.35
CA SER A 212 -7.44 15.50 5.49
C SER A 212 -6.93 16.64 4.61
N VAL A 213 -7.23 16.57 3.32
CA VAL A 213 -7.04 17.68 2.35
C VAL A 213 -8.14 18.74 2.50
N LEU A 214 -9.27 18.38 3.09
CA LEU A 214 -10.49 19.21 3.12
C LEU A 214 -10.72 19.91 4.46
N SER A 215 -10.15 19.37 5.54
CA SER A 215 -10.30 19.89 6.90
C SER A 215 -8.95 20.37 7.40
N ASP A 216 -8.93 21.55 8.02
CA ASP A 216 -7.71 22.14 8.54
C ASP A 216 -7.21 21.44 9.82
N GLY A 217 -5.90 21.36 9.96
CA GLY A 217 -5.23 20.70 11.07
C GLY A 217 -3.71 20.85 10.99
N PRO A 218 -2.97 20.32 11.97
CA PRO A 218 -1.51 20.36 11.95
C PRO A 218 -0.93 19.50 10.82
N LEU A 219 0.28 19.82 10.35
CA LEU A 219 1.03 18.98 9.40
C LEU A 219 1.66 17.77 10.13
N ASP A 220 0.84 16.90 10.70
CA ASP A 220 1.28 15.72 11.45
C ASP A 220 1.45 14.50 10.52
N MET A 221 0.34 13.89 10.09
CA MET A 221 0.28 12.69 9.23
C MET A 221 0.94 11.42 9.80
N ARG A 222 1.29 11.35 11.09
CA ARG A 222 1.75 10.12 11.73
C ARG A 222 0.58 9.18 12.00
N MET A 223 0.69 7.94 11.52
CA MET A 223 -0.24 6.87 11.87
C MET A 223 -0.05 6.42 13.32
N ASN A 224 1.20 6.37 13.79
CA ASN A 224 1.53 6.24 15.20
C ASN A 224 1.85 7.63 15.79
N PRO A 225 1.00 8.23 16.64
CA PRO A 225 1.24 9.54 17.24
C PRO A 225 2.53 9.65 18.06
N GLN A 226 3.11 8.51 18.46
CA GLN A 226 4.38 8.45 19.20
C GLN A 226 5.63 8.45 18.29
N ALA A 227 5.46 8.38 16.97
CA ALA A 227 6.59 8.51 16.03
C ALA A 227 7.15 9.93 16.04
N SER A 228 8.44 10.11 15.72
CA SER A 228 9.11 11.41 15.88
C SER A 228 9.00 12.34 14.67
N LEU A 229 8.82 11.80 13.46
CA LEU A 229 8.84 12.57 12.21
C LEU A 229 7.41 12.99 11.85
N THR A 230 7.17 14.27 11.64
CA THR A 230 5.91 14.84 11.15
C THR A 230 6.01 15.29 9.69
N ALA A 231 4.88 15.54 9.03
CA ALA A 231 4.89 16.15 7.70
C ALA A 231 5.45 17.58 7.73
N GLU A 232 5.27 18.30 8.84
CA GLU A 232 5.86 19.61 9.11
C GLU A 232 7.39 19.57 9.07
N ASP A 233 7.99 18.58 9.76
CA ASP A 233 9.44 18.38 9.77
C ASP A 233 10.00 18.16 8.37
N ILE A 234 9.31 17.35 7.56
CA ILE A 234 9.70 17.09 6.18
C ILE A 234 9.70 18.40 5.37
N LEU A 235 8.60 19.14 5.41
CA LEU A 235 8.42 20.33 4.59
C LEU A 235 9.37 21.45 5.00
N ASN A 236 9.55 21.67 6.30
CA ASN A 236 10.33 22.79 6.81
C ASN A 236 11.83 22.48 6.94
N SER A 237 12.24 21.22 7.16
CA SER A 237 13.62 20.89 7.54
C SER A 237 14.38 20.00 6.57
N TRP A 238 13.71 19.18 5.74
CA TRP A 238 14.45 18.29 4.83
C TRP A 238 15.19 19.05 3.72
N PRO A 239 16.30 18.50 3.18
CA PRO A 239 16.94 19.05 1.99
C PRO A 239 15.94 19.21 0.84
N GLU A 240 16.08 20.28 0.06
CA GLU A 240 15.21 20.56 -1.10
C GLU A 240 15.10 19.32 -1.99
N SER A 241 16.22 18.67 -2.31
CA SER A 241 16.27 17.48 -3.17
C SER A 241 15.42 16.32 -2.65
N GLU A 242 15.39 16.10 -1.33
CA GLU A 242 14.60 15.01 -0.73
C GLU A 242 13.11 15.33 -0.75
N VAL A 243 12.71 16.59 -0.53
CA VAL A 243 11.31 17.02 -0.71
C VAL A 243 10.87 16.80 -2.16
N GLY A 244 11.70 17.19 -3.14
CA GLY A 244 11.40 16.94 -4.55
C GLY A 244 11.29 15.45 -4.88
N LYS A 245 12.16 14.63 -4.29
CA LYS A 245 12.18 13.18 -4.47
C LYS A 245 10.89 12.53 -3.98
N ILE A 246 10.42 12.83 -2.77
CA ILE A 246 9.17 12.23 -2.26
C ILE A 246 7.96 12.67 -3.09
N LEU A 247 7.90 13.93 -3.54
CA LEU A 247 6.80 14.41 -4.39
C LEU A 247 6.76 13.67 -5.73
N ARG A 248 7.93 13.42 -6.31
CA ARG A 248 8.07 12.68 -7.57
C ARG A 248 7.78 11.20 -7.40
N ASP A 249 8.40 10.55 -6.42
CA ASP A 249 8.46 9.09 -6.32
C ASP A 249 7.28 8.52 -5.53
N TYR A 250 6.84 9.20 -4.46
CA TYR A 250 5.71 8.77 -3.63
C TYR A 250 4.39 9.44 -4.02
N GLY A 251 4.43 10.67 -4.54
CA GLY A 251 3.26 11.37 -5.05
C GLY A 251 2.93 11.07 -6.51
N GLU A 252 3.88 10.52 -7.28
CA GLU A 252 3.79 10.42 -8.74
C GLU A 252 3.39 11.78 -9.38
N GLU A 253 3.83 12.90 -8.78
CA GLU A 253 3.40 14.23 -9.19
C GLU A 253 4.28 14.79 -10.30
N SER A 254 3.70 14.99 -11.48
CA SER A 254 4.38 15.57 -12.66
C SER A 254 5.03 16.94 -12.42
N ASN A 255 4.40 17.80 -11.63
CA ASN A 255 4.85 19.16 -11.33
C ASN A 255 5.70 19.24 -10.05
N TRP A 256 6.27 18.11 -9.62
CA TRP A 256 7.04 17.98 -8.38
C TRP A 256 8.13 19.06 -8.24
N HIS A 257 8.87 19.34 -9.31
CA HIS A 257 10.00 20.29 -9.28
C HIS A 257 9.53 21.74 -9.05
N PHE A 258 8.37 22.12 -9.58
CA PHE A 258 7.81 23.43 -9.32
C PHE A 258 7.26 23.53 -7.89
N LEU A 259 6.52 22.51 -7.44
CA LEU A 259 5.97 22.44 -6.08
C LEU A 259 7.07 22.47 -5.02
N GLN A 260 8.14 21.70 -5.23
CA GLN A 260 9.36 21.70 -4.41
C GLN A 260 9.92 23.12 -4.24
N LYS A 261 10.09 23.87 -5.34
CA LYS A 261 10.57 25.27 -5.28
C LYS A 261 9.62 26.19 -4.52
N GLN A 262 8.30 26.00 -4.68
CA GLN A 262 7.32 26.78 -3.93
C GLN A 262 7.35 26.46 -2.43
N ILE A 263 7.52 25.19 -2.05
CA ILE A 263 7.66 24.76 -0.65
C ILE A 263 8.92 25.37 -0.03
N VAL A 264 10.07 25.29 -0.71
CA VAL A 264 11.33 25.89 -0.23
C VAL A 264 11.21 27.40 -0.08
N LYS A 265 10.52 28.07 -1.02
CA LYS A 265 10.24 29.51 -0.91
C LYS A 265 9.35 29.82 0.30
N ALA A 266 8.29 29.04 0.52
CA ALA A 266 7.34 29.26 1.61
C ALA A 266 7.97 29.04 3.00
N ARG A 267 8.79 27.99 3.15
CA ARG A 267 9.48 27.72 4.42
C ARG A 267 10.57 28.75 4.75
N ALA A 268 11.16 29.40 3.74
CA ALA A 268 12.13 30.47 3.94
C ALA A 268 11.49 31.78 4.44
N SER A 269 10.17 31.95 4.29
CA SER A 269 9.44 33.13 4.78
C SER A 269 8.79 32.91 6.14
N VAL A 270 7.73 32.10 6.19
CA VAL A 270 6.87 31.96 7.39
C VAL A 270 6.74 30.51 7.85
N GLY A 271 7.25 29.54 7.09
CA GLY A 271 7.01 28.13 7.37
C GLY A 271 5.70 27.62 6.77
N LEU A 272 5.52 26.31 6.81
CA LEU A 272 4.25 25.62 6.58
C LEU A 272 3.89 24.95 7.91
N HIS A 273 2.76 25.28 8.52
CA HIS A 273 2.41 24.80 9.87
C HIS A 273 1.07 24.06 9.91
N SER A 274 0.22 24.28 8.92
CA SER A 274 -1.11 23.66 8.81
C SER A 274 -1.32 22.97 7.46
N THR A 275 -2.27 22.04 7.42
CA THR A 275 -2.74 21.44 6.17
C THR A 275 -3.31 22.49 5.23
N SER A 276 -3.94 23.56 5.75
CA SER A 276 -4.41 24.68 4.93
C SER A 276 -3.27 25.46 4.27
N ASP A 277 -2.15 25.70 4.96
CA ASP A 277 -0.99 26.38 4.37
C ASP A 277 -0.49 25.62 3.13
N LEU A 278 -0.37 24.30 3.28
CA LEU A 278 0.06 23.41 2.21
C LEU A 278 -0.96 23.36 1.06
N VAL A 279 -2.25 23.23 1.38
CA VAL A 279 -3.33 23.23 0.39
C VAL A 279 -3.36 24.54 -0.39
N ASP A 280 -3.20 25.67 0.27
CA ASP A 280 -3.19 26.99 -0.36
C ASP A 280 -1.96 27.19 -1.23
N LEU A 281 -0.79 26.69 -0.80
CA LEU A 281 0.41 26.64 -1.63
C LEU A 281 0.16 25.81 -2.90
N VAL A 282 -0.37 24.61 -2.76
CA VAL A 282 -0.68 23.72 -3.91
C VAL A 282 -1.71 24.36 -4.83
N ARG A 283 -2.73 25.03 -4.28
CA ARG A 283 -3.77 25.73 -5.06
C ARG A 283 -3.19 26.87 -5.87
N ARG A 284 -2.33 27.70 -5.27
CA ARG A 284 -1.59 28.77 -5.98
C ARG A 284 -0.66 28.20 -7.04
N ALA A 285 0.03 27.10 -6.72
CA ALA A 285 1.00 26.47 -7.60
C ALA A 285 0.39 25.74 -8.80
N SER A 286 -0.85 25.24 -8.66
CA SER A 286 -1.50 24.45 -9.72
C SER A 286 -2.09 25.29 -10.87
N GLY A 287 -2.29 26.61 -10.69
CA GLY A 287 -2.75 27.52 -11.75
C GLY A 287 -4.07 27.11 -12.47
N ARG A 288 -4.49 27.85 -13.50
CA ARG A 288 -5.77 27.63 -14.23
C ARG A 288 -5.86 26.31 -15.02
N SER A 289 -4.82 25.48 -15.00
CA SER A 289 -4.75 24.25 -15.79
C SER A 289 -5.44 23.09 -15.05
N GLY A 290 -6.75 22.96 -15.27
CA GLY A 290 -7.54 21.78 -14.82
C GLY A 290 -8.77 22.08 -13.95
N GLY A 291 -9.08 23.34 -13.66
CA GLY A 291 -10.25 23.74 -12.86
C GLY A 291 -10.22 23.25 -11.40
N ARG A 292 -11.39 23.22 -10.73
CA ARG A 292 -11.52 22.83 -9.32
C ARG A 292 -11.03 21.41 -9.04
N GLU A 293 -11.08 20.51 -10.01
CA GLU A 293 -10.58 19.13 -9.87
C GLU A 293 -9.06 19.00 -9.97
N GLY A 294 -8.37 19.93 -10.64
CA GLY A 294 -6.94 19.84 -10.89
C GLY A 294 -6.12 19.94 -9.60
N TRP A 295 -6.32 21.02 -8.84
CA TRP A 295 -5.57 21.25 -7.60
C TRP A 295 -5.88 20.21 -6.52
N ILE A 296 -7.11 19.67 -6.46
CA ILE A 296 -7.47 18.62 -5.51
C ILE A 296 -6.65 17.36 -5.80
N LYS A 297 -6.52 16.96 -7.07
CA LYS A 297 -5.69 15.80 -7.47
C LYS A 297 -4.23 16.02 -7.11
N THR A 298 -3.70 17.22 -7.34
CA THR A 298 -2.33 17.59 -6.94
C THR A 298 -2.18 17.51 -5.41
N ALA A 299 -3.11 18.08 -4.65
CA ALA A 299 -3.08 18.06 -3.19
C ALA A 299 -3.14 16.63 -2.65
N THR A 300 -4.02 15.77 -3.19
CA THR A 300 -4.09 14.36 -2.82
C THR A 300 -2.74 13.65 -3.03
N ARG A 301 -2.04 13.91 -4.14
CA ARG A 301 -0.70 13.33 -4.40
C ARG A 301 0.38 13.86 -3.46
N VAL A 302 0.35 15.15 -3.15
CA VAL A 302 1.28 15.77 -2.19
C VAL A 302 1.07 15.20 -0.79
N PHE A 303 -0.19 15.09 -0.34
CA PHE A 303 -0.53 14.49 0.95
C PHE A 303 -0.15 13.00 0.97
N GLN A 304 -0.41 12.25 -0.09
CA GLN A 304 0.05 10.86 -0.23
C GLN A 304 1.58 10.76 -0.11
N ALA A 305 2.32 11.63 -0.79
CA ALA A 305 3.79 11.63 -0.72
C ALA A 305 4.32 11.85 0.70
N LEU A 306 3.75 12.83 1.40
CA LEU A 306 4.11 13.13 2.78
C LEU A 306 3.73 11.99 3.72
N ARG A 307 2.50 11.46 3.61
CA ARG A 307 2.01 10.32 4.39
C ARG A 307 2.95 9.12 4.28
N ILE A 308 3.29 8.74 3.05
CA ILE A 308 4.21 7.65 2.74
C ILE A 308 5.58 7.90 3.37
N ALA A 309 6.10 9.12 3.25
CA ALA A 309 7.42 9.47 3.79
C ALA A 309 7.45 9.50 5.33
N VAL A 310 6.42 10.04 5.97
CA VAL A 310 6.29 10.10 7.43
C VAL A 310 6.25 8.71 8.05
N ASN A 311 5.53 7.78 7.41
CA ASN A 311 5.25 6.45 7.97
C ASN A 311 6.13 5.33 7.39
N ASP A 312 7.08 5.66 6.51
CA ASP A 312 7.93 4.70 5.78
C ASP A 312 7.13 3.54 5.15
N GLU A 313 5.97 3.87 4.56
CA GLU A 313 4.91 2.89 4.26
C GLU A 313 5.36 1.83 3.24
N LEU A 314 6.01 2.25 2.15
CA LEU A 314 6.33 1.36 1.03
C LEU A 314 7.40 0.33 1.40
N LYS A 315 8.44 0.76 2.12
CA LYS A 315 9.52 -0.13 2.56
C LYS A 315 9.00 -1.08 3.65
N THR A 316 8.26 -0.54 4.62
CA THR A 316 7.58 -1.33 5.65
C THR A 316 6.68 -2.39 5.02
N LEU A 317 5.90 -2.04 3.99
CA LEU A 317 5.06 -2.98 3.26
C LEU A 317 5.86 -4.11 2.62
N GLU A 318 6.93 -3.78 1.87
CA GLU A 318 7.74 -4.80 1.19
C GLU A 318 8.33 -5.81 2.18
N ASP A 319 8.97 -5.33 3.25
CA ASP A 319 9.57 -6.18 4.30
C ASP A 319 8.49 -7.04 4.99
N ALA A 320 7.35 -6.44 5.29
CA ALA A 320 6.25 -7.13 5.96
C ALA A 320 5.61 -8.20 5.10
N LEU A 321 5.48 -8.00 3.79
CA LEU A 321 4.92 -9.01 2.89
C LEU A 321 5.75 -10.31 2.97
N TYR A 322 7.09 -10.21 2.93
CA TYR A 322 7.98 -11.37 3.11
C TYR A 322 7.81 -12.01 4.49
N ALA A 323 7.70 -11.21 5.54
CA ALA A 323 7.46 -11.72 6.89
C ALA A 323 6.11 -12.46 7.00
N CYS A 324 5.04 -11.91 6.43
CA CYS A 324 3.72 -12.54 6.39
C CYS A 324 3.74 -13.86 5.65
N PHE A 325 4.39 -13.94 4.48
CA PHE A 325 4.49 -15.18 3.71
C PHE A 325 5.25 -16.28 4.47
N ASP A 326 6.31 -15.90 5.18
CA ASP A 326 7.04 -16.82 6.05
C ASP A 326 6.16 -17.36 7.17
N CYS A 327 5.29 -16.53 7.75
CA CYS A 327 4.37 -16.90 8.82
C CYS A 327 3.14 -17.70 8.36
N LEU A 328 2.87 -17.85 7.05
CA LEU A 328 1.74 -18.66 6.59
C LEU A 328 2.02 -20.16 6.76
N SER A 329 0.99 -20.92 7.12
CA SER A 329 0.99 -22.37 7.00
C SER A 329 0.93 -22.80 5.52
N SER A 330 1.27 -24.05 5.21
CA SER A 330 0.92 -24.64 3.91
C SER A 330 -0.60 -24.54 3.69
N GLY A 331 -1.01 -24.17 2.47
CA GLY A 331 -2.40 -23.89 2.13
C GLY A 331 -2.95 -22.56 2.64
N GLY A 332 -2.22 -21.85 3.51
CA GLY A 332 -2.64 -20.57 4.08
C GLY A 332 -2.66 -19.43 3.06
N ARG A 333 -3.48 -18.40 3.31
CA ARG A 333 -3.69 -17.28 2.39
C ARG A 333 -3.27 -15.93 2.99
N LEU A 334 -2.56 -15.14 2.18
CA LEU A 334 -2.30 -13.72 2.42
C LEU A 334 -3.19 -12.90 1.47
N VAL A 335 -4.09 -12.11 2.06
CA VAL A 335 -4.98 -11.19 1.37
C VAL A 335 -4.51 -9.76 1.62
N VAL A 336 -4.33 -8.98 0.55
CA VAL A 336 -3.89 -7.59 0.65
C VAL A 336 -4.81 -6.68 -0.15
N ILE A 337 -5.32 -5.63 0.48
CA ILE A 337 -6.07 -4.55 -0.15
C ILE A 337 -5.15 -3.33 -0.21
N SER A 338 -4.96 -2.79 -1.40
CA SER A 338 -4.16 -1.59 -1.66
C SER A 338 -5.02 -0.47 -2.25
N PHE A 339 -4.67 0.79 -1.97
CA PHE A 339 -5.48 1.95 -2.37
C PHE A 339 -4.77 2.86 -3.37
N HIS A 340 -3.48 2.65 -3.62
CA HIS A 340 -2.77 3.34 -4.69
C HIS A 340 -1.84 2.44 -5.51
N SER A 341 -1.37 2.99 -6.62
CA SER A 341 -0.50 2.34 -7.62
C SER A 341 0.79 1.80 -7.03
N LEU A 342 1.44 2.56 -6.13
CA LEU A 342 2.72 2.19 -5.53
C LEU A 342 2.61 0.93 -4.66
N GLU A 343 1.63 0.88 -3.75
CA GLU A 343 1.32 -0.32 -2.94
C GLU A 343 1.01 -1.53 -3.82
N ASP A 344 0.04 -1.41 -4.73
CA ASP A 344 -0.39 -2.51 -5.62
C ASP A 344 0.77 -3.07 -6.45
N ARG A 345 1.68 -2.20 -6.89
CA ARG A 345 2.88 -2.60 -7.62
C ARG A 345 3.82 -3.42 -6.74
N ILE A 346 4.07 -2.97 -5.51
CA ILE A 346 4.90 -3.71 -4.54
C ILE A 346 4.26 -5.07 -4.25
N VAL A 347 2.99 -5.11 -3.85
CA VAL A 347 2.27 -6.37 -3.57
C VAL A 347 2.36 -7.34 -4.74
N LYS A 348 2.10 -6.86 -5.96
CA LYS A 348 2.20 -7.69 -7.16
C LYS A 348 3.62 -8.24 -7.37
N GLN A 349 4.64 -7.39 -7.27
CA GLN A 349 6.03 -7.78 -7.53
C GLN A 349 6.52 -8.77 -6.47
N THR A 350 6.27 -8.48 -5.20
CA THR A 350 6.64 -9.33 -4.07
C THR A 350 5.92 -10.68 -4.12
N PHE A 351 4.62 -10.72 -4.44
CA PHE A 351 3.90 -12.00 -4.61
C PHE A 351 4.49 -12.87 -5.73
N LEU A 352 4.91 -12.27 -6.84
CA LEU A 352 5.54 -13.02 -7.93
C LEU A 352 6.93 -13.53 -7.54
N ASP A 353 7.72 -12.72 -6.84
CA ASP A 353 9.03 -13.12 -6.33
C ASP A 353 8.95 -14.28 -5.31
N MET A 354 8.01 -14.21 -4.37
CA MET A 354 7.80 -15.24 -3.35
C MET A 354 7.48 -16.61 -3.92
N ILE A 355 6.65 -16.68 -4.96
CA ILE A 355 6.27 -17.97 -5.54
C ILE A 355 7.43 -18.60 -6.33
N GLU A 356 8.45 -17.83 -6.72
CA GLU A 356 9.60 -18.30 -7.51
C GLU A 356 10.81 -18.72 -6.66
N LYS A 357 11.14 -17.99 -5.59
CA LYS A 357 12.39 -18.18 -4.81
C LYS A 357 12.44 -19.50 -4.03
N PRO A 358 13.48 -20.33 -4.19
CA PRO A 358 13.86 -21.32 -3.18
C PRO A 358 14.60 -20.64 -2.01
N LYS A 359 14.33 -21.04 -0.77
CA LYS A 359 15.21 -20.71 0.37
C LYS A 359 16.46 -21.60 0.31
N GLY A 360 17.59 -21.02 -0.12
CA GLY A 360 18.93 -21.61 -0.01
C GLY A 360 19.43 -22.34 -1.28
N ASP A 361 20.20 -21.66 -2.12
CA ASP A 361 21.67 -21.69 -2.20
C ASP A 361 22.11 -20.89 -3.43
N ASP A 362 23.31 -20.31 -3.39
CA ASP A 362 23.92 -19.50 -4.44
C ASP A 362 24.21 -20.30 -5.73
N ASP A 363 23.18 -20.70 -6.49
CA ASP A 363 23.37 -21.28 -7.81
C ASP A 363 22.96 -20.30 -8.92
N LYS A 364 23.98 -19.83 -9.64
CA LYS A 364 23.87 -19.03 -10.87
C LYS A 364 23.38 -19.93 -12.00
N GLY A 365 22.11 -20.31 -11.97
CA GLY A 365 21.42 -21.04 -13.03
C GLY A 365 20.43 -20.13 -13.77
N GLU A 366 20.45 -20.18 -15.10
CA GLU A 366 19.64 -19.37 -16.02
C GLU A 366 18.15 -19.27 -15.63
N ILE A 367 17.62 -18.05 -15.70
CA ILE A 367 16.19 -17.72 -15.47
C ILE A 367 15.38 -18.29 -16.65
N SER A 368 15.01 -19.56 -16.59
CA SER A 368 13.91 -20.10 -17.39
C SER A 368 12.63 -19.99 -16.57
N SER A 369 11.72 -19.11 -16.99
CA SER A 369 10.45 -18.80 -16.33
C SER A 369 9.57 -20.04 -16.11
N GLY A 370 9.58 -20.59 -14.91
CA GLY A 370 8.79 -21.76 -14.48
C GLY A 370 7.36 -21.43 -14.04
N LEU A 371 6.79 -20.31 -14.48
CA LEU A 371 5.43 -19.90 -14.13
C LEU A 371 4.42 -20.63 -15.03
N SER A 372 3.60 -21.50 -14.44
CA SER A 372 2.50 -22.16 -15.15
C SER A 372 1.19 -21.40 -14.93
N LEU A 373 0.42 -21.21 -16.01
CA LEU A 373 -0.95 -20.71 -15.94
C LEU A 373 -1.89 -21.89 -15.81
N LEU A 374 -2.53 -22.01 -14.64
CA LEU A 374 -3.56 -23.01 -14.40
C LEU A 374 -4.92 -22.36 -14.49
N ALA A 375 -5.78 -22.93 -15.34
CA ALA A 375 -7.20 -22.68 -15.35
C ALA A 375 -7.87 -23.88 -14.66
N THR A 376 -8.51 -23.66 -13.52
CA THR A 376 -9.31 -24.68 -12.83
C THR A 376 -10.79 -24.29 -12.90
N GLU A 377 -11.63 -25.16 -13.45
CA GLU A 377 -13.08 -25.02 -13.52
C GLU A 377 -13.75 -25.61 -12.27
N SER A 378 -13.44 -25.06 -11.10
CA SER A 378 -14.21 -25.33 -9.88
C SER A 378 -15.27 -24.24 -9.70
N GLU A 379 -16.54 -24.61 -9.67
CA GLU A 379 -17.67 -23.68 -9.45
C GLU A 379 -17.55 -22.92 -8.12
N ALA A 380 -16.84 -23.48 -7.13
CA ALA A 380 -16.62 -22.88 -5.81
C ALA A 380 -15.66 -21.68 -5.80
N GLU A 381 -14.80 -21.51 -6.82
CA GLU A 381 -13.78 -20.44 -6.86
C GLU A 381 -13.97 -19.52 -8.09
N THR A 382 -15.20 -19.10 -8.37
CA THR A 382 -15.60 -18.35 -9.58
C THR A 382 -14.81 -17.03 -9.80
N TRP A 383 -14.16 -16.48 -8.77
CA TRP A 383 -13.32 -15.28 -8.85
C TRP A 383 -11.86 -15.54 -9.27
N SER A 384 -11.39 -16.79 -9.24
CA SER A 384 -9.98 -17.20 -9.43
C SER A 384 -9.62 -17.62 -10.86
N LYS A 385 -10.31 -17.10 -11.89
CA LYS A 385 -10.20 -17.57 -13.28
C LYS A 385 -8.81 -17.43 -13.94
N ASN A 386 -7.84 -16.82 -13.27
CA ASN A 386 -6.45 -16.76 -13.74
C ASN A 386 -5.51 -16.78 -12.53
N ARG A 387 -4.91 -17.94 -12.26
CA ARG A 387 -3.91 -18.14 -11.22
C ARG A 387 -2.51 -18.15 -11.82
N VAL A 388 -1.52 -17.76 -11.04
CA VAL A 388 -0.10 -17.91 -11.39
C VAL A 388 0.53 -18.79 -10.33
N GLN A 389 0.96 -19.99 -10.72
CA GLN A 389 1.59 -20.92 -9.80
C GLN A 389 3.11 -20.90 -9.97
N GLY A 390 3.80 -20.82 -8.84
CA GLY A 390 5.23 -21.05 -8.73
C GLY A 390 5.52 -22.25 -7.82
N ARG A 391 6.76 -22.36 -7.36
CA ARG A 391 7.24 -23.48 -6.54
C ARG A 391 6.76 -23.40 -5.10
N GLN A 392 6.70 -22.19 -4.52
CA GLN A 392 6.39 -21.97 -3.11
C GLN A 392 4.93 -21.54 -2.87
N GLY A 393 4.17 -21.23 -3.93
CA GLY A 393 2.83 -20.69 -3.78
C GLY A 393 2.10 -20.42 -5.07
N ILE A 394 0.87 -19.93 -4.92
CA ILE A 394 -0.06 -19.62 -6.01
C ILE A 394 -0.65 -18.23 -5.80
N VAL A 395 -0.39 -17.32 -6.75
CA VAL A 395 -1.12 -16.05 -6.82
C VAL A 395 -2.51 -16.34 -7.38
N LEU A 396 -3.54 -16.25 -6.54
CA LEU A 396 -4.92 -16.55 -6.93
C LEU A 396 -5.52 -15.44 -7.80
N THR A 397 -5.04 -14.20 -7.61
CA THR A 397 -5.49 -13.01 -8.33
C THR A 397 -4.40 -12.50 -9.30
N LYS A 398 -4.24 -13.12 -10.49
CA LYS A 398 -3.29 -12.62 -11.51
C LYS A 398 -3.51 -11.12 -11.82
N ARG A 399 -4.76 -10.70 -11.79
CA ARG A 399 -5.17 -9.29 -11.82
C ARG A 399 -5.84 -8.95 -10.50
N PRO A 400 -5.66 -7.73 -9.99
CA PRO A 400 -6.31 -7.34 -8.74
C PRO A 400 -7.82 -7.37 -8.93
N ILE A 401 -8.54 -7.75 -7.87
CA ILE A 401 -9.98 -7.59 -7.80
C ILE A 401 -10.26 -6.14 -7.39
N THR A 402 -11.22 -5.49 -8.05
CA THR A 402 -11.64 -4.12 -7.71
C THR A 402 -13.11 -4.10 -7.31
N PRO A 403 -13.55 -3.16 -6.46
CA PRO A 403 -14.93 -3.08 -5.99
C PRO A 403 -15.97 -3.00 -7.10
N THR A 404 -17.18 -3.44 -6.77
CA THR A 404 -18.33 -3.30 -7.66
C THR A 404 -18.73 -1.82 -7.82
N LYS A 405 -19.44 -1.49 -8.91
CA LYS A 405 -20.00 -0.14 -9.09
C LYS A 405 -20.98 0.26 -8.00
N GLU A 406 -21.65 -0.71 -7.38
CA GLU A 406 -22.63 -0.47 -6.34
C GLU A 406 -21.92 -0.11 -5.03
N GLU A 407 -20.87 -0.84 -4.68
CA GLU A 407 -20.03 -0.51 -3.54
C GLU A 407 -19.36 0.86 -3.71
N GLU A 408 -18.79 1.17 -4.88
CA GLU A 408 -18.17 2.49 -5.15
C GLU A 408 -19.14 3.66 -4.94
N LYS A 409 -20.45 3.45 -5.12
CA LYS A 409 -21.49 4.48 -4.88
C LYS A 409 -21.80 4.66 -3.40
N LEU A 410 -21.77 3.57 -2.63
CA LEU A 410 -22.13 3.55 -1.21
C LEU A 410 -20.94 3.88 -0.31
N ASN A 411 -19.74 3.39 -0.67
CA ASN A 411 -18.49 3.59 0.02
C ASN A 411 -17.47 4.23 -0.94
N ARG A 412 -17.32 5.57 -0.88
CA ARG A 412 -16.37 6.27 -1.75
C ARG A 412 -14.90 5.88 -1.48
N ARG A 413 -14.59 5.34 -0.30
CA ARG A 413 -13.23 4.98 0.12
C ARG A 413 -12.71 3.75 -0.63
N CYS A 414 -13.60 2.87 -1.12
CA CYS A 414 -13.20 1.71 -1.90
C CYS A 414 -12.81 2.04 -3.36
N ARG A 415 -13.06 3.26 -3.87
CA ARG A 415 -12.91 3.58 -5.31
C ARG A 415 -11.56 3.20 -5.94
N SER A 416 -10.49 3.23 -5.17
CA SER A 416 -9.14 2.90 -5.63
C SER A 416 -8.64 1.55 -5.12
N ALA A 417 -9.48 0.82 -4.36
CA ALA A 417 -9.13 -0.44 -3.74
C ALA A 417 -8.83 -1.52 -4.77
N LYS A 418 -7.80 -2.31 -4.47
CA LYS A 418 -7.32 -3.43 -5.27
C LYS A 418 -6.95 -4.56 -4.32
N LEU A 419 -7.71 -5.63 -4.38
CA LEU A 419 -7.49 -6.83 -3.59
C LEU A 419 -6.63 -7.83 -4.36
N ARG A 420 -5.61 -8.38 -3.70
CA ARG A 420 -4.79 -9.49 -4.19
C ARG A 420 -4.73 -10.60 -3.17
N VAL A 421 -4.65 -11.84 -3.65
CA VAL A 421 -4.56 -13.04 -2.82
C VAL A 421 -3.43 -13.94 -3.28
N LEU A 422 -2.60 -14.35 -2.32
CA LEU A 422 -1.53 -15.34 -2.45
C LEU A 422 -1.84 -16.51 -1.53
N GLN A 423 -1.65 -17.74 -2.01
CA GLN A 423 -1.73 -18.96 -1.22
C GLN A 423 -0.36 -19.64 -1.17
N LYS A 424 0.09 -20.04 0.02
CA LYS A 424 1.34 -20.80 0.20
C LYS A 424 1.10 -22.30 -0.10
N ILE A 425 2.07 -22.96 -0.72
CA ILE A 425 2.06 -24.41 -0.96
C ILE A 425 2.87 -25.10 0.11
#